data_AF-A0AAJ6AI77-F1
#
_entry.id   AF-A0AAJ6AI77-F1
#
_cell.length_a   1.000
_cell.length_b   1.000
_cell.length_c   1.000
_cell.angle_alpha   90.00
_cell.angle_beta   90.00
_cell.angle_gamma   90.00
#
_symmetry.space_group_name_H-M   'P 1'
#
loop_
_entity.id
_entity.type
_entity.pdbx_description
1 polymer ?
#
loop_
_entity_poly.entity_id
_entity_poly.type
_entity_poly.pdbx_seq_one_letter_code
_entity_poly.pdbx_strand_id
1 'polypeptide(L)'
;MKKSLMMLLALAIFPTQAKNFGTQMQAELIHAIYQECENDKSGLGKVRELMEFPKPEWCGCLMIEVQKQFEQSKLEQRLNDGTLILKDFEQEMGRVGEKAADICVDKFMK
;
A
#
# COMPACT_ATOMS: atom_id res chain seq x y z
N MET A 1 0.96 45.86 -6.45
CA MET A 1 0.56 44.47 -6.77
C MET A 1 0.25 43.74 -5.47
N LYS A 2 -0.93 43.12 -5.43
CA LYS A 2 -1.74 42.84 -4.24
C LYS A 2 -1.12 41.77 -3.32
N LYS A 3 -1.04 42.07 -2.02
CA LYS A 3 -0.73 41.11 -0.94
C LYS A 3 -1.62 39.84 -1.01
N SER A 4 -2.83 39.97 -1.57
CA SER A 4 -3.74 38.85 -1.84
C SER A 4 -3.17 37.82 -2.84
N LEU A 5 -2.30 38.22 -3.76
CA LEU A 5 -1.69 37.30 -4.74
C LEU A 5 -0.64 36.39 -4.08
N MET A 6 0.11 36.90 -3.10
CA MET A 6 1.08 36.11 -2.33
C MET A 6 0.40 35.09 -1.41
N MET A 7 -0.79 35.41 -0.88
CA MET A 7 -1.57 34.48 -0.05
C MET A 7 -2.15 33.32 -0.86
N LEU A 8 -2.54 33.57 -2.11
CA LEU A 8 -2.97 32.53 -3.05
C LEU A 8 -1.81 31.62 -3.50
N LEU A 9 -0.60 32.16 -3.67
CA LEU A 9 0.59 31.34 -3.92
C LEU A 9 0.98 30.50 -2.71
N ALA A 10 0.81 30.99 -1.48
CA ALA A 10 1.10 30.20 -0.27
C ALA A 10 0.20 28.96 -0.13
N LEU A 11 -1.06 29.03 -0.59
CA LEU A 11 -1.99 27.89 -0.61
C LEU A 11 -1.65 26.86 -1.71
N ALA A 12 -0.92 27.25 -2.75
CA ALA A 12 -0.44 26.34 -3.80
C ALA A 12 0.81 25.53 -3.39
N ILE A 13 1.40 25.79 -2.22
CA ILE A 13 2.70 25.24 -1.78
C ILE A 13 2.53 24.22 -0.62
N PHE A 14 1.32 23.68 -0.40
CA PHE A 14 1.12 22.58 0.54
C PHE A 14 0.98 21.17 -0.10
N PRO A 15 1.82 20.72 -1.05
CA PRO A 15 1.87 19.30 -1.41
C PRO A 15 2.64 18.46 -0.37
N THR A 16 3.14 19.06 0.71
CA THR A 16 4.04 18.40 1.68
C THR A 16 3.33 17.42 2.61
N GLN A 17 2.04 17.60 2.91
CA GLN A 17 1.29 16.65 3.76
C GLN A 17 0.94 15.36 3.02
N ALA A 18 0.59 15.46 1.74
CA ALA A 18 0.28 14.30 0.93
C ALA A 18 1.56 13.48 0.62
N LYS A 19 2.69 14.16 0.35
CA LYS A 19 4.00 13.54 0.07
C LYS A 19 4.50 12.55 1.13
N ASN A 20 4.03 12.67 2.37
CA ASN A 20 4.38 11.73 3.43
C ASN A 20 3.27 10.71 3.70
N PHE A 21 2.02 10.99 3.30
CA PHE A 21 0.88 10.12 3.60
C PHE A 21 0.95 8.81 2.81
N GLY A 22 1.23 8.86 1.51
CA GLY A 22 1.33 7.66 0.67
C GLY A 22 2.46 6.73 1.14
N THR A 23 3.66 7.27 1.31
CA THR A 23 4.82 6.54 1.84
C THR A 23 4.56 5.99 3.25
N GLN A 24 3.93 6.76 4.14
CA GLN A 24 3.59 6.30 5.49
C GLN A 24 2.57 5.15 5.45
N MET A 25 1.50 5.29 4.68
CA MET A 25 0.49 4.23 4.47
C MET A 25 1.13 2.96 3.90
N GLN A 26 2.08 3.08 2.97
CA GLN A 26 2.81 1.93 2.43
C GLN A 26 3.62 1.23 3.53
N ALA A 27 4.37 1.98 4.33
CA ALA A 27 5.16 1.43 5.43
C ALA A 27 4.27 0.74 6.48
N GLU A 28 3.15 1.37 6.86
CA GLU A 28 2.16 0.81 7.76
C GLU A 28 1.54 -0.47 7.19
N LEU A 29 1.21 -0.49 5.89
CA LEU A 29 0.67 -1.68 5.22
C LEU A 29 1.67 -2.83 5.21
N ILE A 30 2.92 -2.59 4.83
CA ILE A 30 3.97 -3.63 4.82
C ILE A 30 4.16 -4.18 6.23
N HIS A 31 4.18 -3.31 7.24
CA HIS A 31 4.30 -3.73 8.63
C HIS A 31 3.09 -4.56 9.10
N ALA A 32 1.87 -4.13 8.75
CA ALA A 32 0.65 -4.85 9.08
C ALA A 32 0.61 -6.23 8.41
N ILE A 33 0.99 -6.33 7.13
CA ILE A 33 1.11 -7.61 6.41
C ILE A 33 2.12 -8.51 7.09
N TYR A 34 3.28 -7.99 7.48
CA TYR A 34 4.28 -8.76 8.20
C TYR A 34 3.72 -9.31 9.51
N GLN A 35 3.09 -8.47 10.34
CA GLN A 35 2.49 -8.90 11.61
C GLN A 35 1.39 -9.94 11.43
N GLU A 36 0.48 -9.72 10.47
CA GLU A 36 -0.58 -10.65 10.13
C GLU A 36 0.00 -11.97 9.63
N CYS A 37 1.01 -11.93 8.76
CA CYS A 37 1.59 -13.13 8.17
C CYS A 37 2.39 -13.97 9.19
N GLU A 38 3.07 -13.32 10.14
CA GLU A 38 3.78 -14.00 11.22
C GLU A 38 2.83 -14.64 12.24
N ASN A 39 1.65 -14.06 12.42
CA ASN A 39 0.61 -14.56 13.31
C ASN A 39 -0.22 -15.69 12.66
N ASP A 40 0.05 -16.94 13.04
CA ASP A 40 -0.68 -18.11 12.52
C ASP A 40 -2.19 -18.09 12.79
N LYS A 41 -2.66 -17.33 13.78
CA LYS A 41 -4.09 -17.20 14.09
C LYS A 41 -4.82 -16.18 13.21
N SER A 42 -4.07 -15.38 12.45
CA SER A 42 -4.61 -14.35 11.57
C SER A 42 -5.29 -14.94 10.33
N GLY A 43 -5.92 -14.08 9.53
CA GLY A 43 -6.46 -14.51 8.23
C GLY A 43 -5.36 -15.02 7.30
N LEU A 44 -4.27 -14.27 7.16
CA LEU A 44 -3.13 -14.64 6.31
C LEU A 44 -2.38 -15.86 6.83
N GLY A 45 -2.24 -15.99 8.14
CA GLY A 45 -1.62 -17.14 8.81
C GLY A 45 -2.40 -18.42 8.56
N LYS A 46 -3.73 -18.38 8.69
CA LYS A 46 -4.61 -19.53 8.39
C LYS A 46 -4.57 -19.93 6.93
N VAL A 47 -4.57 -18.96 6.00
CA VAL A 47 -4.45 -19.27 4.56
C VAL A 47 -3.12 -19.96 4.28
N ARG A 48 -2.01 -19.45 4.83
CA ARG A 48 -0.71 -20.10 4.72
C ARG A 48 -0.73 -21.53 5.26
N GLU A 49 -1.33 -21.76 6.43
CA GLU A 49 -1.46 -23.11 7.02
C GLU A 49 -2.26 -24.05 6.12
N LEU A 50 -3.42 -23.60 5.63
CA LEU A 50 -4.29 -24.39 4.77
C LEU A 50 -3.62 -24.77 3.44
N MET A 51 -2.79 -23.87 2.92
CA MET A 51 -2.08 -24.06 1.66
C MET A 51 -0.70 -24.74 1.85
N GLU A 52 -0.32 -25.03 3.09
CA GLU A 52 0.99 -25.60 3.46
C GLU A 52 2.20 -24.80 2.94
N PHE A 53 2.04 -23.49 2.76
CA PHE A 53 3.12 -22.64 2.26
C PHE A 53 4.20 -22.39 3.33
N PRO A 54 5.50 -22.43 2.97
CA PRO A 54 6.57 -22.07 3.89
C PRO A 54 6.44 -20.61 4.34
N LYS A 55 6.32 -20.38 5.66
CA LYS A 55 6.06 -19.04 6.23
C LYS A 55 7.04 -17.96 5.74
N PRO A 56 8.38 -18.16 5.78
CA PRO A 56 9.31 -17.12 5.35
C PRO A 56 9.13 -16.72 3.88
N GLU A 57 8.83 -17.70 3.02
CA GLU A 57 8.67 -17.49 1.59
C GLU A 57 7.33 -16.82 1.28
N TRP A 58 6.26 -17.23 1.98
CA TRP A 58 4.93 -16.64 1.88
C TRP A 58 4.93 -15.17 2.32
N CYS A 59 5.43 -14.88 3.53
CA CYS A 59 5.49 -13.52 4.06
C CYS A 59 6.43 -12.64 3.23
N GLY A 60 7.58 -13.18 2.81
CA GLY A 60 8.51 -12.50 1.93
C GLY A 60 7.86 -12.14 0.58
N CYS A 61 7.12 -13.06 -0.02
CA CYS A 61 6.41 -12.81 -1.28
C CYS A 61 5.38 -11.69 -1.13
N LEU A 62 4.52 -11.75 -0.11
CA LEU A 62 3.46 -10.76 0.10
C LEU A 62 4.03 -9.34 0.28
N MET A 63 5.07 -9.18 1.09
CA MET A 63 5.70 -7.88 1.31
C MET A 63 6.28 -7.30 0.01
N ILE A 64 6.99 -8.13 -0.77
CA ILE A 64 7.62 -7.70 -2.03
C ILE A 64 6.54 -7.32 -3.06
N GLU A 65 5.54 -8.17 -3.27
CA GLU A 65 4.54 -7.92 -4.29
C GLU A 65 3.60 -6.78 -3.91
N VAL A 66 3.26 -6.58 -2.63
CA VAL A 66 2.49 -5.39 -2.20
C VAL A 66 3.27 -4.11 -2.46
N GLN A 67 4.55 -4.06 -2.08
CA GLN A 67 5.38 -2.89 -2.36
C GLN A 67 5.41 -2.59 -3.88
N LYS A 68 5.65 -3.61 -4.69
CA LYS A 68 5.74 -3.48 -6.14
C LYS A 68 4.41 -3.04 -6.77
N GLN A 69 3.29 -3.60 -6.35
CA GLN A 69 1.96 -3.21 -6.84
C GLN A 69 1.59 -1.78 -6.41
N PHE A 70 1.98 -1.35 -5.21
CA PHE A 70 1.83 0.03 -4.74
C PHE A 70 2.61 1.02 -5.61
N GLU A 71 3.89 0.73 -5.89
CA GLU A 71 4.74 1.58 -6.73
C GLU A 71 4.21 1.63 -8.18
N GLN A 72 3.78 0.49 -8.72
CA GLN A 72 3.23 0.39 -10.08
C GLN A 72 1.92 1.18 -10.26
N SER A 73 1.07 1.21 -9.23
CA SER A 73 -0.21 1.91 -9.25
C SER A 73 -0.08 3.43 -9.05
N LYS A 74 1.12 3.90 -8.69
CA LYS A 74 1.45 5.32 -8.46
C LYS A 74 0.47 6.00 -7.49
N LEU A 75 -0.03 5.26 -6.51
CA LEU A 75 -1.11 5.72 -5.62
C LEU A 75 -0.71 6.95 -4.82
N GLU A 76 0.52 6.99 -4.32
CA GLU A 76 1.06 8.18 -3.64
C GLU A 76 1.05 9.40 -4.56
N GLN A 77 1.54 9.27 -5.80
CA GLN A 77 1.55 10.38 -6.74
C GLN A 77 0.13 10.87 -7.04
N ARG A 78 -0.80 9.94 -7.28
CA ARG A 78 -2.22 10.23 -7.58
C ARG A 78 -2.97 10.84 -6.38
N LEU A 79 -2.57 10.50 -5.16
CA LEU A 79 -3.09 11.15 -3.96
C LEU A 79 -2.53 12.57 -3.83
N ASN A 80 -1.24 12.74 -4.11
CA ASN A 80 -0.52 14.02 -3.98
C ASN A 80 -0.95 15.06 -5.02
N ASP A 81 -1.27 14.64 -6.23
CA ASP A 81 -1.76 15.52 -7.29
C ASP A 81 -3.28 15.77 -7.20
N GLY A 82 -3.97 15.15 -6.24
CA GLY A 82 -5.41 15.27 -6.01
C GLY A 82 -6.28 14.57 -7.05
N THR A 83 -5.70 13.72 -7.91
CA THR A 83 -6.46 12.90 -8.88
C THR A 83 -7.16 11.70 -8.23
N LEU A 84 -6.77 11.37 -6.99
CA LEU A 84 -7.36 10.32 -6.17
C LEU A 84 -7.74 10.89 -4.80
N ILE A 85 -8.98 10.67 -4.36
CA ILE A 85 -9.40 11.03 -3.00
C ILE A 85 -9.04 9.92 -2.00
N LEU A 86 -9.00 10.25 -0.71
CA LEU A 86 -8.61 9.32 0.34
C LEU A 86 -9.42 8.01 0.35
N LYS A 87 -10.74 8.10 0.16
CA LYS A 87 -11.62 6.92 0.11
C LYS A 87 -11.24 5.97 -1.04
N ASP A 88 -10.91 6.53 -2.20
CA ASP A 88 -10.55 5.74 -3.37
C ASP A 88 -9.13 5.19 -3.22
N PHE A 89 -8.24 5.92 -2.53
CA PHE A 89 -6.91 5.43 -2.16
C PHE A 89 -7.00 4.17 -1.27
N GLU A 90 -7.86 4.17 -0.25
CA GLU A 90 -8.07 2.99 0.61
C GLU A 90 -8.58 1.78 -0.18
N GLN A 91 -9.51 1.99 -1.13
CA GLN A 91 -10.00 0.91 -1.99
C GLN A 91 -8.91 0.37 -2.92
N GLU A 92 -8.11 1.24 -3.52
CA GLU A 92 -7.00 0.84 -4.38
C GLU A 92 -5.92 0.10 -3.60
N MET A 93 -5.67 0.48 -2.35
CA MET A 93 -4.78 -0.26 -1.44
C MET A 93 -5.29 -1.69 -1.19
N GLY A 94 -6.60 -1.88 -1.04
CA GLY A 94 -7.21 -3.22 -1.01
C GLY A 94 -6.89 -4.03 -2.27
N ARG A 95 -7.07 -3.44 -3.46
CA ARG A 95 -6.74 -4.09 -4.75
C ARG A 95 -5.26 -4.42 -4.90
N VAL A 96 -4.38 -3.56 -4.37
CA VAL A 96 -2.93 -3.82 -4.31
C VAL A 96 -2.65 -5.08 -3.49
N GLY A 97 -3.29 -5.23 -2.33
CA GLY A 97 -3.19 -6.42 -1.49
C GLY A 97 -3.70 -7.69 -2.18
N GLU A 98 -4.90 -7.63 -2.79
CA GLU A 98 -5.48 -8.75 -3.53
C GLU A 98 -4.58 -9.24 -4.67
N LYS A 99 -4.10 -8.32 -5.53
CA LYS A 99 -3.20 -8.66 -6.62
C LYS A 99 -1.89 -9.29 -6.13
N ALA A 100 -1.33 -8.77 -5.05
CA ALA A 100 -0.11 -9.33 -4.47
C ALA A 100 -0.35 -10.76 -3.94
N ALA A 101 -1.48 -11.00 -3.28
CA ALA A 101 -1.87 -12.33 -2.82
C ALA A 101 -2.05 -13.31 -3.98
N ASP A 102 -2.74 -12.91 -5.06
CA ASP A 102 -2.92 -13.74 -6.25
C ASP A 102 -1.58 -14.17 -6.86
N ILE A 103 -0.65 -13.22 -7.03
CA ILE A 103 0.69 -13.50 -7.56
C ILE A 103 1.44 -14.48 -6.65
N CYS A 104 1.34 -14.32 -5.33
CA CYS A 104 2.03 -15.18 -4.39
C CYS A 104 1.42 -16.59 -4.37
N VAL A 105 0.09 -16.73 -4.35
CA VAL A 105 -0.57 -18.04 -4.46
C VAL A 105 -0.15 -18.74 -5.75
N ASP A 106 -0.19 -18.05 -6.89
CA ASP A 106 0.24 -18.58 -8.18
C ASP A 106 1.70 -19.05 -8.18
N LYS A 107 2.57 -18.38 -7.42
CA LYS A 107 3.98 -18.75 -7.31
C LYS A 107 4.17 -20.06 -6.54
N PHE A 108 3.35 -20.33 -5.52
CA PHE A 108 3.48 -21.54 -4.69
C PHE A 108 2.68 -22.73 -5.21
N MET A 109 1.67 -22.51 -6.06
CA MET A 109 0.88 -23.59 -6.66
C MET A 109 1.39 -24.08 -8.03
N LYS A 110 2.46 -23.49 -8.56
CA LYS A 110 3.12 -23.94 -9.80
C LYS A 110 4.34 -24.79 -9.47
#